data_AF-A0A7J8ALJ2-F1
#
_entry.id   AF-A0A7J8ALJ2-F1
#
_cell.length_a   1.000
_cell.length_b   1.000
_cell.length_c   1.000
_cell.angle_alpha   90.00
_cell.angle_beta   90.00
_cell.angle_gamma   90.00
#
_symmetry.space_group_name_H-M   'P 1'
#
loop_
_entity.id
_entity.type
_entity.pdbx_description
1 polymer ?
#
loop_
_entity_poly.entity_id
_entity_poly.type
_entity_poly.pdbx_seq_one_letter_code
_entity_poly.pdbx_strand_id
1 'polypeptide(L)'
;MAAADPGDPASEPNPAGLLLGHIVASGTVAQEILDISKKSTPCFVNFSRLQQITNIQAEINQKNLEIELLKLEKDTADIVHPSFLEQGFSQDGYFGD
;
A
#
# COMPACT_ATOMS: atom_id res chain seq x y z
N MET A 1 22.04 -4.38 39.22
CA MET A 1 20.62 -4.04 39.45
C MET A 1 20.01 -3.72 38.09
N ALA A 2 18.97 -4.44 37.67
CA ALA A 2 18.29 -4.18 36.40
C ALA A 2 17.46 -2.91 36.56
N ALA A 3 17.63 -1.95 35.65
CA ALA A 3 16.79 -0.76 35.61
C ALA A 3 15.35 -1.19 35.33
N ALA A 4 14.43 -0.76 36.19
CA ALA A 4 13.00 -1.02 36.02
C ALA A 4 12.54 -0.51 34.65
N ASP A 5 11.72 -1.30 33.98
CA ASP A 5 11.14 -0.96 32.69
C ASP A 5 10.34 0.35 32.83
N PRO A 6 10.65 1.42 32.05
CA PRO A 6 10.00 2.73 32.18
C PRO A 6 8.49 2.71 31.94
N GLY A 7 7.94 1.60 31.45
CA GLY A 7 6.51 1.40 31.17
C GLY A 7 5.70 0.74 32.29
N ASP A 8 6.33 0.33 33.40
CA ASP A 8 5.61 -0.37 34.48
C ASP A 8 4.79 0.62 35.34
N PRO A 9 3.44 0.50 35.40
CA PRO A 9 2.60 1.36 36.24
C PRO A 9 2.85 1.18 37.74
N ALA A 10 3.62 0.15 38.15
CA ALA A 10 4.02 -0.07 39.54
C ALA A 10 5.31 0.66 39.95
N SER A 11 5.96 1.40 39.04
CA SER A 11 7.19 2.13 39.37
C SER A 11 6.91 3.35 40.23
N GLU A 12 7.69 3.52 41.31
CA GLU A 12 7.73 4.69 42.18
C GLU A 12 7.74 5.99 41.32
N PRO A 13 7.06 7.08 41.72
CA PRO A 13 6.94 8.27 40.87
C PRO A 13 8.32 8.78 40.48
N ASN A 14 8.70 8.57 39.22
CA ASN A 14 10.01 9.01 38.76
C ASN A 14 10.03 10.56 38.77
N PRO A 15 11.21 11.20 38.93
CA PRO A 15 11.30 12.66 39.01
C PRO A 15 10.67 13.41 37.83
N ALA A 16 10.68 12.83 36.63
CA ALA A 16 10.03 13.40 35.46
C ALA A 16 8.49 13.31 35.55
N GLY A 17 7.94 12.25 36.14
CA GLY A 17 6.51 12.11 36.43
C GLY A 17 6.00 13.15 37.42
N LEU A 18 6.80 13.47 38.45
CA LEU A 18 6.47 14.54 39.40
C LEU A 18 6.50 15.94 38.76
N LEU A 19 7.52 16.22 37.95
CA LEU A 19 7.61 17.47 37.19
C LEU A 19 6.44 17.63 36.21
N LEU A 20 6.09 16.55 35.50
CA LEU A 20 4.94 16.56 34.59
C LEU A 20 3.63 16.82 35.34
N GLY A 21 3.43 16.19 36.50
CA GLY A 21 2.28 16.45 37.37
C GLY A 21 2.19 17.91 37.81
N HIS A 22 3.32 18.55 38.14
CA HIS A 22 3.36 19.97 38.47
C HIS A 22 3.00 20.87 37.27
N ILE A 23 3.48 20.55 36.07
CA ILE A 23 3.19 21.30 34.82
C ILE A 23 1.70 21.19 34.45
N VAL A 24 1.08 20.04 34.72
CA VAL A 24 -0.37 19.86 34.55
C VAL A 24 -1.14 20.66 35.60
N ALA A 25 -0.73 20.59 36.87
CA ALA A 25 -1.36 21.32 37.96
C ALA A 25 -1.22 22.86 37.82
N SER A 26 -0.13 23.35 37.23
CA SER A 26 0.07 24.77 36.93
C SER A 26 -0.77 25.26 35.73
N GLY A 27 -1.52 24.38 35.06
CA GLY A 27 -2.32 24.72 33.88
C GLY A 27 -1.47 25.05 32.65
N THR A 28 -0.17 24.78 32.69
CA THR A 28 0.76 25.05 31.58
C THR A 28 0.55 24.06 30.44
N VAL A 29 0.15 22.82 30.77
CA VAL A 29 -0.30 21.80 29.81
C VAL A 29 -1.59 21.19 30.33
N ALA A 30 -2.60 21.08 29.48
CA ALA A 30 -3.85 20.45 29.84
C ALA A 30 -3.77 18.92 29.71
N GLN A 31 -4.44 18.20 30.63
CA GLN A 31 -4.41 16.73 30.66
C GLN A 31 -4.93 16.13 29.34
N GLU A 32 -5.90 16.79 28.67
CA GLU A 32 -6.39 16.30 27.38
C GLU A 32 -5.30 16.25 26.31
N ILE A 33 -4.31 17.15 26.35
CA ILE A 33 -3.20 17.18 25.39
C ILE A 33 -2.27 15.98 25.59
N LEU A 34 -1.98 15.64 26.85
CA LEU A 34 -1.19 14.46 27.20
C LEU A 34 -1.93 13.16 26.84
N ASP A 35 -3.25 13.13 27.02
CA ASP A 35 -4.08 11.97 26.70
C ASP A 35 -4.22 11.74 25.19
N ILE A 36 -4.19 12.80 24.36
CA ILE A 36 -4.19 12.68 22.88
C ILE A 36 -2.91 12.02 22.39
N SER A 37 -1.76 12.37 22.98
CA SER A 37 -0.46 11.77 22.66
C SER A 37 -0.48 10.25 22.82
N LYS A 38 -1.19 9.74 23.84
CA LYS A 38 -1.31 8.30 24.13
C LYS A 38 -2.24 7.54 23.18
N LYS A 39 -3.17 8.23 22.50
CA LYS A 39 -4.20 7.62 21.62
C LYS A 39 -3.83 7.61 20.14
N SER A 40 -2.79 8.32 19.75
CA SER A 40 -2.36 8.36 18.35
C SER A 40 -1.62 7.07 17.99
N THR A 41 -2.13 6.32 17.02
CA THR A 41 -1.36 5.26 16.36
C THR A 41 0.00 5.84 15.93
N PRO A 42 1.13 5.16 16.21
CA PRO A 42 2.44 5.71 15.87
C PRO A 42 2.46 6.10 14.40
N CYS A 43 2.88 7.34 14.11
CA CYS A 43 2.84 7.95 12.78
C CYS A 43 3.45 7.04 11.69
N PHE A 44 4.45 6.24 12.06
CA PHE A 44 5.13 5.27 11.20
C PHE A 44 4.29 4.08 10.75
N VAL A 45 3.35 3.58 11.57
CA VAL A 45 2.49 2.45 11.20
C VAL A 45 1.55 2.84 10.05
N ASN A 46 1.08 4.09 10.08
CA ASN A 46 0.27 4.65 9.00
C ASN A 46 1.08 4.79 7.71
N PHE A 47 2.36 5.17 7.79
CA PHE A 47 3.23 5.25 6.62
C PHE A 47 3.46 3.89 5.97
N SER A 48 3.81 2.85 6.75
CA SER A 48 3.99 1.50 6.22
C SER A 48 2.72 0.97 5.54
N ARG A 49 1.55 1.22 6.14
CA ARG A 49 0.26 0.84 5.56
C ARG A 49 -0.02 1.58 4.25
N LEU A 50 0.20 2.90 4.20
CA LEU A 50 0.03 3.70 2.99
C LEU A 50 0.98 3.27 1.86
N GLN A 51 2.22 2.93 2.20
CA GLN A 51 3.18 2.41 1.24
C GLN A 51 2.71 1.08 0.64
N GLN A 52 2.23 0.16 1.47
CA GLN A 52 1.71 -1.13 1.01
C GLN A 52 0.50 -0.96 0.08
N ILE A 53 -0.45 -0.09 0.44
CA ILE A 53 -1.61 0.22 -0.40
C ILE A 53 -1.15 0.77 -1.76
N THR A 54 -0.19 1.70 -1.75
CA THR A 54 0.34 2.31 -2.98
C THR A 54 1.02 1.27 -3.87
N ASN A 55 1.80 0.36 -3.30
CA ASN A 55 2.45 -0.72 -4.05
C ASN A 55 1.42 -1.66 -4.69
N ILE A 56 0.43 -2.11 -3.92
CA ILE A 56 -0.65 -2.97 -4.43
C ILE A 56 -1.41 -2.26 -5.58
N GLN A 57 -1.68 -0.97 -5.45
CA GLN A 57 -2.35 -0.21 -6.51
C GLN A 57 -1.50 -0.13 -7.79
N ALA A 58 -0.18 0.03 -7.66
CA ALA A 58 0.72 0.02 -8.81
C ALA A 58 0.75 -1.36 -9.50
N GLU A 59 0.76 -2.45 -8.72
CA GLU A 59 0.69 -3.82 -9.25
C GLU A 59 -0.62 -4.07 -10.01
N ILE A 60 -1.76 -3.61 -9.47
CA ILE A 60 -3.07 -3.69 -10.14
C ILE A 60 -3.04 -2.95 -11.48
N ASN A 61 -2.50 -1.72 -11.48
CA ASN A 61 -2.43 -0.92 -12.69
C ASN A 61 -1.55 -1.58 -13.77
N GLN A 62 -0.41 -2.14 -13.37
CA GLN A 62 0.45 -2.88 -14.28
C GLN A 62 -0.27 -4.10 -14.89
N LYS A 63 -0.98 -4.87 -14.06
CA LYS A 63 -1.72 -6.05 -14.50
C LYS A 63 -2.87 -5.70 -15.44
N ASN A 64 -3.56 -4.59 -15.20
CA ASN A 64 -4.61 -4.11 -16.10
C ASN A 64 -4.04 -3.77 -17.49
N LEU A 65 -2.89 -3.09 -17.56
CA LEU A 65 -2.23 -2.79 -18.83
C LEU A 65 -1.79 -4.06 -19.57
N GLU A 66 -1.24 -5.05 -18.86
CA GLU A 66 -0.87 -6.36 -19.43
C GLU A 66 -2.10 -7.06 -20.04
N ILE A 67 -3.25 -7.01 -19.36
CA ILE A 67 -4.51 -7.56 -19.86
C ILE A 67 -5.02 -6.81 -21.09
N GLU A 68 -4.96 -5.47 -21.09
CA GLU A 68 -5.37 -4.66 -22.24
C GLU A 68 -4.52 -4.97 -23.48
N LEU A 69 -3.22 -5.14 -23.31
CA LEU A 69 -2.32 -5.53 -24.40
C LEU A 69 -2.70 -6.90 -24.97
N LEU A 70 -2.87 -7.91 -24.11
CA LEU A 70 -3.24 -9.27 -24.55
C LEU A 70 -4.59 -9.30 -25.28
N LYS A 71 -5.56 -8.49 -24.84
CA LYS A 71 -6.84 -8.34 -25.54
C LYS A 71 -6.65 -7.72 -26.92
N LEU A 72 -5.86 -6.65 -27.01
CA LEU A 72 -5.58 -5.98 -28.28
C LEU A 72 -4.87 -6.92 -29.26
N GLU A 73 -3.89 -7.70 -28.78
CA GLU A 73 -3.20 -8.72 -29.59
C GLU A 73 -4.16 -9.78 -30.12
N LYS A 74 -5.03 -10.32 -29.24
CA LYS A 74 -6.06 -11.28 -29.62
C LYS A 74 -7.03 -10.70 -30.65
N ASP A 75 -7.56 -9.51 -30.40
CA ASP A 75 -8.54 -8.88 -31.29
C ASP A 75 -7.94 -8.57 -32.67
N THR A 76 -6.65 -8.21 -32.71
CA THR A 76 -5.91 -8.04 -33.96
C THR A 76 -5.69 -9.38 -34.67
N ALA A 77 -5.28 -10.41 -33.93
CA ALA A 77 -5.08 -11.76 -34.45
C ALA A 77 -6.37 -12.34 -35.05
N ASP A 78 -7.52 -12.17 -34.39
CA ASP A 78 -8.83 -12.63 -34.85
C ASP A 78 -9.26 -11.97 -36.18
N ILE A 79 -8.86 -10.72 -36.44
CA ILE A 79 -9.14 -10.02 -37.69
C ILE A 79 -8.15 -10.45 -38.79
N VAL A 80 -6.87 -10.50 -38.44
CA VAL A 80 -5.79 -10.68 -39.39
C VAL A 80 -5.66 -12.14 -39.82
N HIS A 81 -5.69 -13.11 -38.91
CA HIS A 81 -5.41 -14.51 -39.24
C HIS A 81 -6.35 -15.11 -40.30
N PRO A 82 -7.69 -14.95 -40.23
CA PRO A 82 -8.58 -15.45 -41.27
C PRO A 82 -8.24 -14.86 -42.65
N SER A 83 -7.98 -13.56 -42.71
CA SER A 83 -7.67 -12.87 -43.98
C SER A 83 -6.36 -13.35 -44.63
N PHE A 84 -5.35 -13.71 -43.83
CA PHE A 84 -4.08 -14.26 -44.33
C PHE A 84 -4.21 -15.74 -44.73
N LEU A 85 -5.04 -16.51 -44.03
CA LEU A 85 -5.32 -17.91 -44.38
C LEU A 85 -6.11 -18.00 -45.70
N GLU A 86 -7.15 -17.17 -45.88
CA GLU A 86 -7.93 -17.12 -47.14
C GLU A 86 -7.09 -16.72 -48.36
N GLN A 87 -6.10 -15.84 -48.17
CA GLN A 87 -5.16 -15.46 -49.23
C GLN A 87 -4.20 -16.61 -49.60
N GLY A 88 -3.73 -17.39 -48.63
CA GLY A 88 -2.87 -18.56 -48.88
C GLY A 88 -3.61 -19.68 -49.62
N PHE A 89 -4.84 -20.02 -49.19
CA PHE A 89 -5.65 -21.04 -49.86
C PHE A 89 -6.11 -20.62 -51.27
N SER A 90 -6.24 -19.31 -51.54
CA SER A 90 -6.56 -18.81 -52.89
C SER A 90 -5.37 -18.79 -53.84
N GLN A 91 -4.12 -18.72 -53.35
CA GLN A 91 -2.92 -18.80 -54.19
C GLN A 91 -2.53 -20.25 -54.54
N ASP A 92 -2.75 -21.20 -53.64
CA ASP A 92 -2.43 -22.62 -53.88
C ASP A 92 -3.49 -23.36 -54.74
N GLY A 93 -4.63 -22.73 -55.02
CA GLY A 93 -5.71 -23.28 -55.88
C GLY A 93 -5.50 -23.13 -57.39
N TYR A 94 -4.42 -22.50 -57.86
CA TYR A 94 -4.08 -22.33 -59.28
C TYR A 94 -2.85 -23.18 -59.67
N PHE A 95 -2.87 -24.48 -59.39
CA PHE A 95 -1.96 -25.42 -60.05
C PHE A 95 -2.68 -26.76 -60.24
N GLY A 96 -3.62 -26.79 -61.18
CA GLY A 96 -4.40 -27.97 -61.49
C GLY A 96 -5.30 -27.75 -62.70
N ASP A 97 -4.67 -27.61 -63.87
CA ASP A 97 -5.15 -28.11 -65.18
C ASP A 97 -3.95 -28.18 -66.15
#